data_AF-A0A1N7KG31-F1
#
_entry.id   AF-A0A1N7KG31-F1
#
_cell.length_a   1.000
_cell.length_b   1.000
_cell.length_c   1.000
_cell.angle_alpha   90.00
_cell.angle_beta   90.00
_cell.angle_gamma   90.00
#
_symmetry.space_group_name_H-M   'P 1'
#
loop_
_entity.id
_entity.type
_entity.pdbx_description
1 polymer ?
#
loop_
_entity_poly.entity_id
_entity_poly.type
_entity_poly.pdbx_seq_one_letter_code
_entity_poly.pdbx_strand_id
1 'polypeptide(L)'
;MDTQIQRRSLIAFYFGTKVATANVTSEQAIHGVARRAYADLQRTLRGFGTHQSRSELKRSTIASIQSFVDNLATIDSQASFDAQHDHWCRTTCDNFAHHEHGSRPFSFHYGQAQKWLNMTLKYLAVLDHPDVQRLYPYLHVPVDQYVYKEAASAGVTRPAAPNAWSTLTSEKYIDYQHRLRQMVESTDKYTCPLDWEAAVWIDRTSTTTP
;
A
#
# COMPACT_ATOMS: atom_id res chain seq x y z
N MET A 1 27.25 -18.56 1.19
CA MET A 1 26.45 -18.05 0.05
C MET A 1 26.62 -16.54 0.06
N ASP A 2 26.97 -15.92 -1.07
CA ASP A 2 27.11 -14.46 -1.15
C ASP A 2 25.79 -13.79 -0.77
N THR A 3 25.82 -12.91 0.24
CA THR A 3 24.66 -12.21 0.78
C THR A 3 23.91 -11.42 -0.31
N GLN A 4 24.61 -10.90 -1.32
CA GLN A 4 23.98 -10.23 -2.45
C GLN A 4 23.22 -11.21 -3.35
N ILE A 5 23.81 -12.38 -3.63
CA ILE A 5 23.14 -13.45 -4.38
C ILE A 5 21.89 -13.91 -3.63
N GLN A 6 21.98 -14.12 -2.31
CA GLN A 6 20.84 -14.51 -1.49
C GLN A 6 19.72 -13.46 -1.52
N ARG A 7 20.04 -12.16 -1.30
CA ARG A 7 19.06 -11.08 -1.38
C ARG A 7 18.38 -11.03 -2.75
N ARG A 8 19.16 -11.14 -3.83
CA ARG A 8 18.63 -11.14 -5.20
C ARG A 8 17.72 -12.34 -5.46
N SER A 9 18.07 -13.53 -4.99
CA SER A 9 17.22 -14.72 -5.08
C SER A 9 15.89 -14.56 -4.34
N LEU A 10 15.91 -13.96 -3.14
CA LEU A 10 14.69 -13.68 -2.37
C LEU A 10 13.79 -12.66 -3.08
N ILE A 11 14.37 -11.60 -3.65
CA ILE A 11 13.63 -10.62 -4.46
C ILE A 11 13.03 -11.32 -5.69
N ALA A 12 13.79 -12.20 -6.36
CA ALA A 12 13.30 -12.92 -7.53
C ALA A 12 12.13 -13.84 -7.19
N PHE A 13 12.18 -14.50 -6.03
CA PHE A 13 11.10 -15.36 -5.54
C PHE A 13 9.82 -14.55 -5.25
N TYR A 14 9.95 -13.41 -4.57
CA TYR A 14 8.79 -12.66 -4.09
C TYR A 14 8.21 -11.68 -5.13
N PHE A 15 9.06 -11.03 -5.92
CA PHE A 15 8.70 -9.97 -6.88
C PHE A 15 8.94 -10.36 -8.35
N GLY A 16 9.59 -11.49 -8.60
CA GLY A 16 9.95 -11.95 -9.93
C GLY A 16 11.35 -11.52 -10.37
N THR A 17 11.93 -12.28 -11.31
CA THR A 17 13.30 -12.07 -11.81
C THR A 17 13.50 -10.67 -12.39
N LYS A 18 12.49 -10.13 -13.07
CA LYS A 18 12.52 -8.78 -13.64
C LYS A 18 12.76 -7.70 -12.60
N VAL A 19 12.21 -7.82 -11.38
CA VAL A 19 12.45 -6.86 -10.29
C VAL A 19 13.83 -7.13 -9.68
N ALA A 20 14.20 -8.39 -9.51
CA ALA A 20 15.49 -8.79 -8.92
C ALA A 20 16.72 -8.38 -9.74
N THR A 21 16.57 -8.14 -11.04
CA THR A 21 17.66 -7.71 -11.91
C THR A 21 17.62 -6.23 -12.25
N ALA A 22 16.57 -5.51 -11.86
CA ALA A 22 16.38 -4.11 -12.22
C ALA A 22 16.99 -3.18 -11.16
N ASN A 23 17.31 -1.94 -11.57
CA ASN A 23 17.54 -0.86 -10.61
C ASN A 23 16.22 -0.57 -9.88
N VAL A 24 16.26 -0.43 -8.56
CA VAL A 24 15.05 -0.19 -7.74
C VAL A 24 14.27 1.06 -8.15
N THR A 25 14.94 2.08 -8.68
CA THR A 25 14.31 3.33 -9.16
C THR A 25 13.78 3.23 -10.59
N SER A 26 14.02 2.12 -11.29
CA SER A 26 13.56 1.95 -12.67
C SER A 26 12.07 1.65 -12.74
N GLU A 27 11.45 2.05 -13.85
CA GLU A 27 10.06 1.70 -14.19
C GLU A 27 9.81 0.19 -14.07
N GLN A 28 10.77 -0.64 -14.49
CA GLN A 28 10.65 -2.09 -14.41
C GLN A 28 10.48 -2.60 -12.97
N ALA A 29 11.24 -2.05 -12.02
CA ALA A 29 11.14 -2.42 -10.61
C ALA A 29 9.81 -1.91 -10.01
N ILE A 30 9.51 -0.63 -10.20
CA ILE A 30 8.31 0.03 -9.65
C ILE A 30 7.03 -0.62 -10.20
N HIS A 31 6.93 -0.80 -11.51
CA HIS A 31 5.80 -1.50 -12.13
C HIS A 31 5.71 -2.97 -11.68
N GLY A 32 6.85 -3.63 -11.42
CA GLY A 32 6.87 -4.99 -10.91
C GLY A 32 6.26 -5.12 -9.52
N VAL A 33 6.69 -4.28 -8.58
CA VAL A 33 6.13 -4.27 -7.22
C VAL A 33 4.70 -3.76 -7.17
N ALA A 34 4.32 -2.79 -8.02
CA ALA A 34 2.93 -2.33 -8.14
C ALA A 34 2.00 -3.44 -8.63
N ARG A 35 2.45 -4.28 -9.56
CA ARG A 35 1.70 -5.48 -9.98
C ARG A 35 1.59 -6.50 -8.86
N ARG A 36 2.63 -6.66 -8.04
CA ARG A 36 2.59 -7.54 -6.86
C ARG A 36 1.58 -7.03 -5.83
N ALA A 37 1.60 -5.73 -5.52
CA ALA A 37 0.69 -5.06 -4.60
C ALA A 37 -0.79 -5.19 -5.00
N TYR A 38 -1.10 -5.23 -6.31
CA TYR A 38 -2.46 -5.49 -6.77
C TYR A 38 -3.05 -6.81 -6.22
N ALA A 39 -2.20 -7.84 -6.03
CA ALA A 39 -2.66 -9.14 -5.53
C ALA A 39 -3.27 -9.06 -4.12
N ASP A 40 -2.88 -8.08 -3.32
CA ASP A 40 -3.38 -7.86 -1.96
C ASP A 40 -4.84 -7.36 -1.95
N LEU A 41 -5.29 -6.67 -3.00
CA LEU A 41 -6.65 -6.13 -3.08
C LEU A 41 -7.55 -6.81 -4.12
N GLN A 42 -7.00 -7.56 -5.08
CA GLN A 42 -7.77 -8.09 -6.23
C GLN A 42 -9.01 -8.90 -5.83
N ARG A 43 -8.95 -9.62 -4.71
CA ARG A 43 -10.07 -10.43 -4.19
C ARG A 43 -11.27 -9.58 -3.74
N THR A 44 -11.06 -8.30 -3.50
CA THR A 44 -12.09 -7.35 -3.10
C THR A 44 -12.76 -6.67 -4.29
N LEU A 45 -12.14 -6.71 -5.47
CA LEU A 45 -12.62 -6.13 -6.72
C LEU A 45 -13.60 -7.07 -7.44
N ARG A 46 -14.76 -7.32 -6.80
CA ARG A 46 -15.80 -8.20 -7.36
C ARG A 46 -16.26 -7.68 -8.73
N GLY A 47 -16.29 -8.55 -9.73
CA GLY A 47 -16.65 -8.20 -11.11
C GLY A 47 -15.50 -7.64 -11.96
N PHE A 48 -14.42 -7.13 -11.36
CA PHE A 48 -13.33 -6.53 -12.13
C PHE A 48 -12.62 -7.50 -13.08
N GLY A 49 -12.61 -8.80 -12.75
CA GLY A 49 -12.04 -9.85 -13.60
C GLY A 49 -12.64 -9.88 -15.01
N THR A 50 -13.92 -9.51 -15.15
CA THR A 50 -14.68 -9.50 -16.42
C THR A 50 -14.88 -8.10 -16.99
N HIS A 51 -14.27 -7.07 -16.40
CA HIS A 51 -14.44 -5.69 -16.82
C HIS A 51 -13.77 -5.44 -18.19
N GLN A 52 -14.46 -4.79 -19.14
CA GLN A 52 -13.90 -4.59 -20.49
C GLN A 52 -12.61 -3.75 -20.48
N SER A 53 -12.56 -2.69 -19.67
CA SER A 53 -11.36 -1.86 -19.47
C SER A 53 -10.36 -2.39 -18.44
N ARG A 54 -10.46 -3.65 -17.98
CA ARG A 54 -9.58 -4.19 -16.92
C ARG A 54 -8.09 -3.98 -17.19
N SER A 55 -7.64 -4.33 -18.39
CA SER A 55 -6.22 -4.24 -18.76
C SER A 55 -5.74 -2.79 -18.82
N GLU A 56 -6.60 -1.89 -19.28
CA GLU A 56 -6.34 -0.45 -19.35
C GLU A 56 -6.27 0.15 -17.95
N LEU A 57 -7.30 -0.05 -17.11
CA LEU A 57 -7.37 0.44 -15.74
C LEU A 57 -6.17 -0.01 -14.91
N LYS A 58 -5.74 -1.28 -15.05
CA LYS A 58 -4.53 -1.76 -14.36
C LYS A 58 -3.28 -1.05 -14.86
N ARG A 59 -3.14 -0.88 -16.17
CA ARG A 59 -1.96 -0.24 -16.79
C ARG A 59 -1.87 1.23 -16.39
N SER A 60 -2.97 1.98 -16.49
CA SER A 60 -3.02 3.40 -16.13
C SER A 60 -2.82 3.61 -14.62
N THR A 61 -3.39 2.75 -13.77
CA THR A 61 -3.14 2.82 -12.32
C THR A 61 -1.67 2.58 -12.01
N ILE A 62 -1.03 1.57 -12.61
CA ILE A 62 0.40 1.30 -12.40
C ILE A 62 1.27 2.48 -12.88
N ALA A 63 0.95 3.05 -14.04
CA ALA A 63 1.65 4.25 -14.53
C ALA A 63 1.46 5.46 -13.59
N SER A 64 0.26 5.65 -13.03
CA SER A 64 0.02 6.71 -12.05
C SER A 64 0.79 6.49 -10.74
N ILE A 65 1.04 5.24 -10.34
CA ILE A 65 1.90 4.91 -9.19
C ILE A 65 3.34 5.26 -9.50
N GLN A 66 3.84 4.99 -10.71
CA GLN A 66 5.16 5.44 -11.15
C GLN A 66 5.29 6.96 -11.00
N SER A 67 4.33 7.73 -11.53
CA SER A 67 4.33 9.19 -11.38
C SER A 67 4.27 9.63 -9.91
N PHE A 68 3.50 8.94 -9.06
CA PHE A 68 3.49 9.21 -7.62
C PHE A 68 4.88 8.99 -6.99
N VAL A 69 5.55 7.88 -7.34
CA VAL A 69 6.90 7.55 -6.84
C VAL A 69 7.94 8.57 -7.31
N ASP A 70 7.88 9.01 -8.56
CA ASP A 70 8.77 10.04 -9.10
C ASP A 70 8.59 11.39 -8.36
N ASN A 71 7.35 11.73 -8.01
CA ASN A 71 7.03 12.96 -7.28
C ASN A 71 7.45 12.94 -5.80
N LEU A 72 7.82 11.78 -5.23
CA LEU A 72 8.30 11.69 -3.85
C LEU A 72 9.53 12.58 -3.60
N ALA A 73 10.37 12.79 -4.63
CA ALA A 73 11.52 13.68 -4.56
C ALA A 73 11.16 15.13 -4.13
N THR A 74 9.90 15.54 -4.31
CA THR A 74 9.40 16.89 -3.99
C THR A 74 8.77 17.02 -2.60
N ILE A 75 8.59 15.90 -1.89
CA ILE A 75 7.92 15.86 -0.58
C ILE A 75 8.96 16.05 0.54
N ASP A 76 8.65 16.95 1.49
CA ASP A 76 9.51 17.27 2.63
C ASP A 76 8.81 17.15 3.99
N SER A 77 7.50 16.95 4.01
CA SER A 77 6.66 17.00 5.21
C SER A 77 5.52 15.98 5.18
N GLN A 78 5.04 15.58 6.36
CA GLN A 78 3.87 14.71 6.52
C GLN A 78 2.65 15.27 5.79
N ALA A 79 2.37 16.56 5.95
CA ALA A 79 1.20 17.21 5.34
C ALA A 79 1.24 17.18 3.80
N SER A 80 2.43 17.36 3.20
CA SER A 80 2.61 17.25 1.75
C SER A 80 2.39 15.81 1.27
N PHE A 81 2.91 14.82 2.01
CA PHE A 81 2.66 13.40 1.70
C PHE A 81 1.17 13.06 1.77
N ASP A 82 0.49 13.44 2.85
CA ASP A 82 -0.92 13.14 3.09
C ASP A 82 -1.80 13.75 1.99
N ALA A 83 -1.53 14.99 1.58
CA ALA A 83 -2.26 15.68 0.52
C ALA A 83 -2.07 14.99 -0.85
N GLN A 84 -0.84 14.63 -1.21
CA GLN A 84 -0.58 13.92 -2.47
C GLN A 84 -1.18 12.51 -2.46
N HIS A 85 -1.10 11.81 -1.34
CA HIS A 85 -1.70 10.49 -1.16
C HIS A 85 -3.22 10.53 -1.32
N ASP A 86 -3.88 11.50 -0.67
CA ASP A 86 -5.32 11.68 -0.77
C ASP A 86 -5.74 12.02 -2.21
N HIS A 87 -5.02 12.96 -2.84
CA HIS A 87 -5.25 13.31 -4.23
C HIS A 87 -5.12 12.09 -5.15
N TRP A 88 -4.05 11.30 -5.02
CA TRP A 88 -3.85 10.10 -5.83
C TRP A 88 -4.98 9.08 -5.64
N CYS A 89 -5.41 8.86 -4.39
CA CYS A 89 -6.49 7.92 -4.09
C CYS A 89 -7.82 8.35 -4.71
N ARG A 90 -8.18 9.63 -4.60
CA ARG A 90 -9.41 10.19 -5.20
C ARG A 90 -9.37 10.12 -6.72
N THR A 91 -8.30 10.62 -7.33
CA THR A 91 -8.11 10.58 -8.80
C THR A 91 -8.18 9.15 -9.33
N THR A 92 -7.63 8.18 -8.61
CA THR A 92 -7.74 6.77 -8.99
C THR A 92 -9.19 6.29 -8.90
N CYS A 93 -9.91 6.60 -7.82
CA CYS A 93 -11.34 6.23 -7.71
C CYS A 93 -12.17 6.85 -8.83
N ASP A 94 -11.95 8.13 -9.13
CA ASP A 94 -12.63 8.84 -10.20
C ASP A 94 -12.33 8.21 -11.56
N ASN A 95 -11.06 7.89 -11.83
CA ASN A 95 -10.68 7.18 -13.05
C ASN A 95 -11.46 5.86 -13.20
N PHE A 96 -11.54 5.04 -12.15
CA PHE A 96 -12.35 3.81 -12.20
C PHE A 96 -13.85 4.08 -12.40
N ALA A 97 -14.38 5.17 -11.84
CA ALA A 97 -15.80 5.53 -12.00
C ALA A 97 -16.15 5.92 -13.45
N HIS A 98 -15.22 6.50 -14.21
CA HIS A 98 -15.41 6.82 -15.63
C HIS A 98 -15.43 5.58 -16.54
N HIS A 99 -15.01 4.42 -16.04
CA HIS A 99 -15.04 3.16 -16.76
C HIS A 99 -16.15 2.27 -16.21
N GLU A 100 -17.39 2.47 -16.68
CA GLU A 100 -18.52 1.66 -16.25
C GLU A 100 -18.39 0.20 -16.66
N HIS A 101 -18.73 -0.72 -15.76
CA HIS A 101 -18.85 -2.12 -16.10
C HIS A 101 -20.18 -2.34 -16.82
N GLY A 102 -20.17 -2.44 -18.15
CA GLY A 102 -21.38 -2.42 -19.00
C GLY A 102 -22.32 -3.63 -18.87
N SER A 103 -22.16 -4.48 -17.85
CA SER A 103 -22.98 -5.68 -17.64
C SER A 103 -23.25 -6.05 -16.18
N ARG A 104 -22.67 -5.35 -15.20
CA ARG A 104 -22.95 -5.55 -13.76
C ARG A 104 -22.41 -4.37 -12.96
N PRO A 105 -22.93 -4.12 -11.74
CA PRO A 105 -22.36 -3.09 -10.86
C PRO A 105 -20.91 -3.39 -10.53
N PHE A 106 -20.07 -2.36 -10.62
CA PHE A 106 -18.67 -2.39 -10.21
C PHE A 106 -18.32 -1.03 -9.62
N SER A 107 -17.58 -1.04 -8.51
CA SER A 107 -17.10 0.19 -7.87
C SER A 107 -15.70 -0.06 -7.34
N PHE A 108 -14.85 0.94 -7.51
CA PHE A 108 -13.53 1.00 -6.92
C PHE A 108 -13.56 2.05 -5.81
N HIS A 109 -13.11 1.69 -4.62
CA HIS A 109 -13.21 2.54 -3.44
C HIS A 109 -11.85 3.00 -2.94
N TYR A 110 -11.85 4.06 -2.15
CA TYR A 110 -10.65 4.63 -1.56
C TYR A 110 -9.84 3.59 -0.78
N GLY A 111 -10.53 2.72 -0.04
CA GLY A 111 -9.92 1.60 0.67
C GLY A 111 -9.11 0.61 -0.20
N GLN A 112 -9.47 0.46 -1.47
CA GLN A 112 -8.71 -0.31 -2.46
C GLN A 112 -7.55 0.50 -3.04
N ALA A 113 -7.78 1.79 -3.31
CA ALA A 113 -6.75 2.72 -3.78
C ALA A 113 -5.56 2.74 -2.80
N GLN A 114 -5.82 3.08 -1.52
CA GLN A 114 -4.78 3.15 -0.49
C GLN A 114 -4.02 1.82 -0.37
N LYS A 115 -4.71 0.67 -0.48
CA LYS A 115 -4.05 -0.63 -0.32
C LYS A 115 -3.04 -0.85 -1.43
N TRP A 116 -3.40 -0.49 -2.67
CA TRP A 116 -2.51 -0.64 -3.82
C TRP A 116 -1.27 0.25 -3.67
N LEU A 117 -1.48 1.54 -3.38
CA LEU A 117 -0.37 2.49 -3.24
C LEU A 117 0.52 2.13 -2.04
N ASN A 118 -0.07 1.95 -0.85
CA ASN A 118 0.69 1.72 0.38
C ASN A 118 1.46 0.40 0.34
N MET A 119 0.90 -0.67 -0.24
CA MET A 119 1.65 -1.92 -0.42
C MET A 119 2.79 -1.73 -1.43
N THR A 120 2.61 -0.92 -2.47
CA THR A 120 3.68 -0.61 -3.42
C THR A 120 4.82 0.13 -2.72
N LEU A 121 4.52 1.18 -1.97
CA LEU A 121 5.51 1.95 -1.22
C LEU A 121 6.21 1.08 -0.16
N LYS A 122 5.48 0.22 0.55
CA LYS A 122 6.08 -0.73 1.49
C LYS A 122 7.06 -1.70 0.81
N TYR A 123 6.71 -2.22 -0.37
CA TYR A 123 7.63 -3.07 -1.12
C TYR A 123 8.86 -2.31 -1.64
N LEU A 124 8.70 -1.06 -2.08
CA LEU A 124 9.85 -0.23 -2.46
C LEU A 124 10.76 0.08 -1.27
N ALA A 125 10.20 0.26 -0.06
CA ALA A 125 10.99 0.39 1.16
C ALA A 125 11.80 -0.90 1.41
N VAL A 126 11.19 -2.08 1.33
CA VAL A 126 11.90 -3.37 1.46
C VAL A 126 13.03 -3.53 0.44
N LEU A 127 12.91 -2.90 -0.74
CA LEU A 127 13.92 -2.94 -1.79
C LEU A 127 14.97 -1.83 -1.70
N ASP A 128 14.90 -0.97 -0.69
CA ASP A 128 15.79 0.17 -0.44
C ASP A 128 15.69 1.28 -1.52
N HIS A 129 14.47 1.57 -2.00
CA HIS A 129 14.26 2.72 -2.90
C HIS A 129 14.59 4.05 -2.17
N PRO A 130 15.49 4.90 -2.69
CA PRO A 130 16.05 6.03 -1.96
C PRO A 130 15.00 7.04 -1.48
N ASP A 131 14.08 7.48 -2.35
CA ASP A 131 13.04 8.45 -1.94
C ASP A 131 12.01 7.86 -0.96
N VAL A 132 11.70 6.57 -1.12
CA VAL A 132 10.77 5.89 -0.21
C VAL A 132 11.42 5.69 1.16
N GLN A 133 12.72 5.39 1.20
CA GLN A 133 13.50 5.32 2.44
C GLN A 133 13.56 6.68 3.14
N ARG A 134 13.83 7.75 2.40
CA ARG A 134 13.83 9.13 2.93
C ARG A 134 12.48 9.52 3.53
N LEU A 135 11.37 9.11 2.90
CA LEU A 135 10.02 9.41 3.33
C LEU A 135 9.39 8.32 4.21
N TYR A 136 10.15 7.29 4.60
CA TYR A 136 9.63 6.15 5.34
C TYR A 136 8.79 6.54 6.58
N PRO A 137 9.20 7.53 7.40
CA PRO A 137 8.40 7.97 8.55
C PRO A 137 7.02 8.55 8.19
N TYR A 138 6.85 9.03 6.95
CA TYR A 138 5.60 9.64 6.50
C TYR A 138 4.63 8.66 5.85
N LEU A 139 5.12 7.49 5.42
CA LEU A 139 4.33 6.51 4.70
C LEU A 139 3.14 6.01 5.52
N HIS A 140 2.03 5.82 4.83
CA HIS A 140 0.82 5.25 5.40
C HIS A 140 0.91 3.73 5.53
N VAL A 141 0.34 3.19 6.62
CA VAL A 141 0.18 1.74 6.78
C VAL A 141 -0.81 1.22 5.73
N PRO A 142 -0.52 0.12 5.02
CA PRO A 142 -1.46 -0.48 4.07
C PRO A 142 -2.63 -1.14 4.80
N VAL A 143 -3.70 -0.38 5.07
CA VAL A 143 -4.83 -0.82 5.91
C VAL A 143 -5.52 -2.02 5.31
N ASP A 144 -5.64 -3.09 6.10
CA ASP A 144 -6.45 -4.25 5.80
C ASP A 144 -7.06 -4.84 7.09
N GLN A 145 -7.67 -6.02 6.97
CA GLN A 145 -8.27 -6.71 8.10
C GLN A 145 -7.25 -7.11 9.18
N TYR A 146 -6.00 -7.36 8.82
CA TYR A 146 -4.95 -7.68 9.81
C TYR A 146 -4.54 -6.44 10.57
N VAL A 147 -4.26 -5.33 9.87
CA VAL A 147 -3.96 -4.04 10.52
C VAL A 147 -5.08 -3.66 11.50
N TYR A 148 -6.35 -3.84 11.12
CA TYR A 148 -7.47 -3.62 12.05
C TYR A 148 -7.45 -4.50 13.29
N LYS A 149 -7.13 -5.78 13.14
CA LYS A 149 -7.09 -6.72 14.26
C LYS A 149 -5.99 -6.32 15.25
N GLU A 150 -4.80 -6.06 14.74
CA GLU A 150 -3.64 -5.80 15.59
C GLU A 150 -3.67 -4.40 16.21
N ALA A 151 -4.15 -3.40 15.46
CA ALA A 151 -4.36 -2.06 15.98
C ALA A 151 -5.40 -2.03 17.11
N ALA A 152 -6.44 -2.87 17.02
CA ALA A 152 -7.44 -2.98 18.08
C ALA A 152 -6.84 -3.48 19.41
N SER A 153 -5.88 -4.42 19.35
CA SER A 153 -5.12 -4.86 20.52
C SER A 153 -4.25 -3.74 21.12
N ALA A 154 -3.86 -2.76 20.31
CA ALA A 154 -3.14 -1.56 20.71
C ALA A 154 -4.06 -0.36 21.04
N GLY A 155 -5.38 -0.58 21.15
CA GLY A 155 -6.33 0.47 21.54
C GLY A 155 -6.88 1.33 20.40
N VAL A 156 -6.48 1.08 19.14
CA VAL A 156 -6.98 1.83 17.97
C VAL A 156 -8.13 1.06 17.32
N THR A 157 -9.34 1.54 17.52
CA THR A 157 -10.54 0.89 17.00
C THR A 157 -10.68 1.08 15.49
N ARG A 158 -11.05 0.01 14.77
CA ARG A 158 -11.35 0.12 13.33
C ARG A 158 -12.53 1.07 13.07
N PRO A 159 -12.61 1.73 11.91
CA PRO A 159 -13.77 2.53 11.54
C PRO A 159 -15.08 1.74 11.57
N ALA A 160 -16.17 2.42 11.96
CA ALA A 160 -17.49 1.78 12.10
C ALA A 160 -18.03 1.25 10.75
N ALA A 161 -18.73 0.12 10.85
CA ALA A 161 -19.48 -0.52 9.77
C ALA A 161 -20.46 0.46 9.07
N PRO A 162 -20.84 0.23 7.80
CA PRO A 162 -20.59 -0.97 6.98
C PRO A 162 -19.21 -1.01 6.29
N ASN A 163 -18.33 -0.03 6.53
CA ASN A 163 -17.14 0.17 5.71
C ASN A 163 -16.00 -0.79 6.12
N ALA A 164 -15.93 -1.95 5.47
CA ALA A 164 -14.73 -2.79 5.48
C ALA A 164 -13.53 -1.98 4.96
N TRP A 165 -12.30 -2.42 5.27
CA TRP A 165 -11.09 -1.72 4.84
C TRP A 165 -11.08 -1.43 3.33
N SER A 166 -11.63 -2.33 2.52
CA SER A 166 -11.65 -2.24 1.05
C SER A 166 -12.70 -1.26 0.52
N THR A 167 -13.67 -0.87 1.33
CA THR A 167 -14.74 0.09 0.98
C THR A 167 -14.71 1.32 1.88
N LEU A 168 -13.55 1.61 2.48
CA LEU A 168 -13.36 2.84 3.25
C LEU A 168 -13.59 4.07 2.39
N THR A 169 -14.12 5.11 3.02
CA THR A 169 -14.13 6.47 2.47
C THR A 169 -12.82 7.17 2.85
N SER A 170 -12.54 8.27 2.17
CA SER A 170 -11.33 9.06 2.41
C SER A 170 -11.23 9.55 3.87
N GLU A 171 -12.34 10.04 4.42
CA GLU A 171 -12.41 10.65 5.75
C GLU A 171 -12.12 9.62 6.83
N LYS A 172 -12.75 8.45 6.73
CA LYS A 172 -12.54 7.34 7.67
C LYS A 172 -11.14 6.75 7.56
N TYR A 173 -10.55 6.75 6.36
CA TYR A 173 -9.20 6.28 6.15
C TYR A 173 -8.17 7.24 6.77
N ILE A 174 -8.28 8.55 6.48
CA ILE A 174 -7.37 9.59 6.98
C ILE A 174 -7.42 9.64 8.51
N ASP A 175 -8.62 9.67 9.09
CA ASP A 175 -8.81 9.59 10.54
C ASP A 175 -8.11 8.35 11.15
N TYR A 176 -8.24 7.20 10.49
CA TYR A 176 -7.60 5.97 10.97
C TYR A 176 -6.06 6.03 10.90
N GLN A 177 -5.49 6.60 9.84
CA GLN A 177 -4.03 6.81 9.74
C GLN A 177 -3.53 7.75 10.85
N HIS A 178 -4.24 8.83 11.14
CA HIS A 178 -3.90 9.74 12.23
C HIS A 178 -3.92 9.03 13.59
N ARG A 179 -4.95 8.22 13.86
CA ARG A 179 -5.03 7.45 15.11
C ARG A 179 -3.92 6.41 15.24
N LEU A 180 -3.51 5.75 14.15
CA LEU A 180 -2.33 4.87 14.16
C LEU A 180 -1.05 5.64 14.50
N ARG A 181 -0.88 6.84 13.94
CA ARG A 181 0.29 7.69 14.22
C ARG A 181 0.32 8.17 15.67
N GLN A 182 -0.81 8.64 16.19
CA GLN A 182 -0.95 9.02 17.61
C GLN A 182 -0.64 7.85 18.56
N MET A 183 -1.12 6.64 18.21
CA MET A 183 -0.80 5.44 18.99
C MET A 183 0.70 5.20 19.02
N VAL A 184 1.39 5.25 17.88
CA VAL A 184 2.85 5.08 17.82
C VAL A 184 3.57 6.13 18.66
N GLU A 185 3.22 7.41 18.48
CA GLU A 185 3.79 8.54 19.24
C GLU A 185 3.61 8.37 20.75
N SER A 186 2.51 7.77 21.21
CA SER A 186 2.26 7.55 22.63
C SER A 186 3.08 6.43 23.29
N THR A 187 3.72 5.57 22.49
CA THR A 187 4.44 4.40 23.02
C THR A 187 5.95 4.57 23.16
N ASP A 188 6.54 5.59 22.51
CA ASP A 188 7.99 5.78 22.33
C ASP A 188 8.78 4.55 21.83
N LYS A 189 8.08 3.47 21.41
CA LYS A 189 8.66 2.19 20.99
C LYS A 189 9.02 2.14 19.51
N TYR A 190 8.31 2.92 18.70
CA TYR A 190 8.42 2.91 17.24
C TYR A 190 8.57 4.33 16.72
N THR A 191 9.33 4.49 15.64
CA THR A 191 9.53 5.82 15.03
C THR A 191 8.34 6.20 14.14
N CYS A 192 7.71 5.21 13.50
CA CYS A 192 6.58 5.45 12.62
C CYS A 192 5.57 4.29 12.60
N PRO A 193 4.35 4.49 12.05
CA PRO A 193 3.35 3.44 11.91
C PRO A 193 3.80 2.18 11.16
N LEU A 194 4.71 2.29 10.19
CA LEU A 194 5.21 1.11 9.47
C LEU A 194 6.18 0.27 10.33
N ASP A 195 6.96 0.88 11.22
CA ASP A 195 7.81 0.14 12.18
C ASP A 195 6.93 -0.69 13.14
N TRP A 196 5.86 -0.08 13.64
CA TRP A 196 4.87 -0.78 14.46
C TRP A 196 4.26 -1.96 13.69
N GLU A 197 3.84 -1.74 12.43
CA GLU A 197 3.28 -2.80 11.60
C GLU A 197 4.27 -3.97 11.45
N ALA A 198 5.52 -3.67 11.10
CA ALA A 198 6.58 -4.65 10.93
C ALA A 198 6.87 -5.45 12.22
N ALA A 199 6.94 -4.77 13.37
CA ALA A 199 7.17 -5.41 14.66
C ALA A 199 6.06 -6.40 15.02
N VAL A 200 4.79 -6.01 14.81
CA VAL A 200 3.65 -6.90 15.04
C VAL A 200 3.72 -8.16 14.18
N TRP A 201 4.17 -8.04 12.91
CA TRP A 201 4.34 -9.21 12.05
C TRP A 201 5.42 -10.18 12.58
N ILE A 202 6.49 -9.66 13.17
CA ILE A 202 7.55 -10.47 13.78
C ILE A 202 7.03 -11.17 15.05
N ASP A 203 6.42 -10.42 15.96
CA ASP A 203 5.95 -10.94 17.27
C ASP A 203 4.86 -12.01 17.15
N ARG A 204 4.06 -11.94 16.09
CA ARG A 204 3.06 -12.96 15.79
C ARG A 204 3.68 -14.33 15.46
N THR A 205 4.87 -14.34 14.85
CA THR A 205 5.55 -15.59 14.51
C THR A 205 6.17 -16.28 15.73
N SER A 206 6.51 -15.51 16.77
CA SER A 206 7.07 -16.03 18.03
C SER A 206 6.01 -16.52 19.02
N THR A 207 4.75 -16.09 18.90
CA THR A 207 3.61 -16.57 19.71
C THR A 207 2.90 -17.79 19.12
N THR A 208 3.26 -18.21 17.90
CA THR A 208 2.80 -19.46 17.29
C THR A 208 3.85 -20.55 17.48
N THR A 209 4.10 -20.96 18.74
CA THR A 209 4.81 -22.22 19.02
C THR A 209 3.76 -23.28 19.33
N PRO A 210 3.79 -24.48 18.69
CA PRO A 210 2.78 -25.52 18.87
C PRO A 210 2.67 -26.03 20.32
#